data_AF-A0AA39MJC2-F1
#
_entry.id   AF-A0AA39MJC2-F1
#
_cell.length_a   1.000
_cell.length_b   1.000
_cell.length_c   1.000
_cell.angle_alpha   90.00
_cell.angle_beta   90.00
_cell.angle_gamma   90.00
#
_symmetry.space_group_name_H-M   'P 1'
#
loop_
_entity.id
_entity.type
_entity.pdbx_description
1 polymer ?
#
loop_
_entity_poly.entity_id
_entity_poly.type
_entity_poly.pdbx_seq_one_letter_code
_entity_poly.pdbx_strand_id
1 'polypeptide(L)'
;MDILAMLQAEVDAVNVALANHQDPSVIYAQLPAVNAKLELVTFGRNHFGADARTVYNAGHSTAIQKAISWDLDGAYAMNVFADHFLEDSFSAGHLRTPRRLLHKSTDITADACAKYMHDEDNAIGIDAKNPAGQSWALYGDKRALDSVNEDNKTRCVDSVQASANEIYKAYQTKQAPSPANYQVWTFAPTLESANAHQTLATPFTFKNERRKTDWWFWSTALECKTSGWWNYPITINGLQNIIPWSAVAVTTLRVWHIHVFYQQPGGGILQSEHLDGWRGGGPSKDPIFNAVRVYYLDEQYFLQEYCYSADQGRWFPGELGGMEIRAATNASIAAMQYTYVEGGVHIRVYCQELASGAIKEFCNDLGRWFRGDPSSRSQWLESRGGGLLEERSPATCLLSDRRPFYQRALHRRTR
;
A
#
# COMPACT_ATOMS: atom_id res chain seq x y z
N MET A 1 16.26 33.07 -5.76
CA MET A 1 15.68 31.88 -5.11
C MET A 1 16.52 30.70 -5.61
N ASP A 2 17.20 30.01 -4.71
CA ASP A 2 18.25 29.04 -5.09
C ASP A 2 17.65 27.65 -5.27
N ILE A 3 17.64 27.14 -6.50
CA ILE A 3 17.10 25.82 -6.85
C ILE A 3 17.89 24.71 -6.15
N LEU A 4 19.18 24.95 -5.88
CA LEU A 4 20.07 24.00 -5.22
C LEU A 4 19.69 23.81 -3.75
N ALA A 5 19.26 24.88 -3.07
CA ALA A 5 18.80 24.80 -1.68
C ALA A 5 17.49 23.99 -1.53
N MET A 6 16.64 23.96 -2.56
CA MET A 6 15.42 23.13 -2.56
C MET A 6 15.72 21.66 -2.83
N LEU A 7 16.58 21.37 -3.81
CA LEU A 7 16.99 19.99 -4.13
C LEU A 7 17.80 19.37 -2.97
N GLN A 8 18.59 20.16 -2.25
CA GLN A 8 19.36 19.68 -1.11
C GLN A 8 18.46 19.13 0.02
N ALA A 9 17.31 19.75 0.28
CA ALA A 9 16.38 19.27 1.30
C ALA A 9 15.78 17.89 0.96
N GLU A 10 15.53 17.63 -0.33
CA GLU A 10 15.08 16.31 -0.79
C GLU A 10 16.20 15.27 -0.69
N VAL A 11 17.41 15.63 -1.12
CA VAL A 11 18.61 14.76 -1.02
C VAL A 11 18.87 14.38 0.43
N ASP A 12 18.81 15.34 1.36
CA ASP A 12 19.03 15.10 2.79
C ASP A 12 17.98 14.16 3.37
N ALA A 13 16.70 14.38 3.07
CA ALA A 13 15.60 13.54 3.54
C ALA A 13 15.70 12.10 3.02
N VAL A 14 16.07 11.92 1.75
CA VAL A 14 16.30 10.59 1.15
C VAL A 14 17.49 9.89 1.79
N ASN A 15 18.61 10.60 1.99
CA ASN A 15 19.80 10.04 2.64
C ASN A 15 19.50 9.59 4.07
N VAL A 16 18.70 10.36 4.82
CA VAL A 16 18.24 9.98 6.16
C VAL A 16 17.33 8.74 6.11
N ALA A 17 16.40 8.66 5.16
CA ALA A 17 15.52 7.49 4.99
C ALA A 17 16.32 6.22 4.73
N LEU A 18 17.29 6.29 3.81
CA LEU A 18 18.20 5.20 3.47
C LEU A 18 19.04 4.75 4.67
N ALA A 19 19.59 5.72 5.43
CA ALA A 19 20.36 5.44 6.64
C ALA A 19 19.54 4.71 7.73
N ASN A 20 18.24 4.99 7.80
CA ASN A 20 17.32 4.38 8.76
C ASN A 20 16.62 3.11 8.23
N HIS A 21 17.00 2.62 7.04
CA HIS A 21 16.32 1.50 6.36
C HIS A 21 14.80 1.70 6.15
N GLN A 22 14.38 2.97 6.08
CA GLN A 22 13.02 3.36 5.76
C GLN A 22 12.83 3.41 4.26
N ASP A 23 11.61 3.17 3.81
CA ASP A 23 11.24 3.31 2.41
C ASP A 23 11.28 4.80 2.02
N PRO A 24 12.18 5.23 1.11
CA PRO A 24 12.32 6.63 0.74
C PRO A 24 11.03 7.21 0.15
N SER A 25 10.18 6.37 -0.43
CA SER A 25 8.89 6.75 -1.03
C SER A 25 7.90 7.34 0.00
N VAL A 26 7.91 6.82 1.23
CA VAL A 26 7.10 7.27 2.36
C VAL A 26 7.58 8.64 2.85
N ILE A 27 8.91 8.82 2.93
CA ILE A 27 9.53 10.09 3.36
C ILE A 27 9.32 11.18 2.31
N TYR A 28 9.46 10.83 1.03
CA TYR A 28 9.20 11.75 -0.08
C TYR A 28 7.76 12.27 -0.11
N ALA A 29 6.79 11.46 0.34
CA ALA A 29 5.39 11.88 0.42
C ALA A 29 5.12 12.93 1.52
N GLN A 30 6.02 13.07 2.49
CA GLN A 30 5.91 14.03 3.60
C GLN A 30 6.63 15.36 3.31
N LEU A 31 7.46 15.41 2.27
CA LEU A 31 8.15 16.62 1.85
C LEU A 31 7.19 17.56 1.09
N PRO A 32 7.31 18.89 1.28
CA PRO A 32 6.56 19.85 0.48
C PRO A 32 6.94 19.69 -1.00
N ALA A 33 5.95 19.53 -1.87
CA ALA A 33 6.15 19.28 -3.30
C ALA A 33 7.05 20.37 -3.93
N VAL A 34 8.28 20.00 -4.30
CA VAL A 34 9.21 20.87 -5.02
C VAL A 34 8.71 21.16 -6.45
N ASN A 35 7.83 20.28 -6.96
CA ASN A 35 7.18 20.37 -8.26
C ASN A 35 6.51 21.73 -8.49
N ALA A 36 5.76 22.27 -7.52
CA ALA A 36 5.01 23.51 -7.73
C ALA A 36 5.92 24.73 -8.03
N LYS A 37 7.16 24.74 -7.53
CA LYS A 37 8.12 25.83 -7.80
C LYS A 37 8.94 25.58 -9.07
N LEU A 38 9.29 24.33 -9.38
CA LEU A 38 9.93 23.98 -10.66
C LEU A 38 8.95 24.20 -11.83
N GLU A 39 7.69 23.80 -11.67
CA GLU A 39 6.58 24.05 -12.61
C GLU A 39 6.32 25.54 -12.80
N LEU A 40 6.44 26.35 -11.74
CA LEU A 40 6.30 27.81 -11.83
C LEU A 40 7.40 28.45 -12.68
N VAL A 41 8.62 27.89 -12.68
CA VAL A 41 9.76 28.39 -13.46
C VAL A 41 9.74 27.86 -14.90
N THR A 42 9.13 26.69 -15.14
CA THR A 42 8.97 26.10 -16.48
C THR A 42 7.63 26.46 -17.16
N PHE A 43 6.91 27.46 -16.62
CA PHE A 43 5.56 27.86 -17.01
C PHE A 43 5.37 27.89 -18.55
N GLY A 44 4.54 26.98 -19.05
CA GLY A 44 4.24 26.80 -20.48
C GLY A 44 4.90 25.59 -21.17
N ARG A 45 5.84 24.89 -20.51
CA ARG A 45 6.44 23.64 -21.02
C ARG A 45 5.93 22.46 -20.19
N ASN A 46 5.08 21.64 -20.82
CA ASN A 46 4.47 20.47 -20.19
C ASN A 46 5.50 19.33 -20.15
N HIS A 47 5.87 18.86 -18.95
CA HIS A 47 6.83 17.78 -18.75
C HIS A 47 6.22 16.37 -18.94
N PHE A 48 5.12 16.27 -19.68
CA PHE A 48 4.37 15.03 -19.88
C PHE A 48 4.45 14.52 -21.31
N GLY A 49 4.56 13.20 -21.44
CA GLY A 49 4.42 12.48 -22.71
C GLY A 49 5.25 13.04 -23.86
N ALA A 50 4.57 13.35 -24.98
CA ALA A 50 5.22 13.88 -26.19
C ALA A 50 5.84 15.28 -25.99
N ASP A 51 5.30 16.07 -25.06
CA ASP A 51 5.78 17.42 -24.81
C ASP A 51 7.16 17.36 -24.12
N ALA A 52 7.35 16.46 -23.15
CA ALA A 52 8.65 16.20 -22.53
C ALA A 52 9.73 15.80 -23.55
N ARG A 53 9.40 14.87 -24.47
CA ARG A 53 10.33 14.46 -25.53
C ARG A 53 10.70 15.60 -26.47
N THR A 54 9.75 16.48 -26.75
CA THR A 54 9.99 17.67 -27.59
C THR A 54 10.97 18.61 -26.89
N VAL A 55 10.80 18.84 -25.59
CA VAL A 55 11.69 19.69 -24.80
C VAL A 55 13.08 19.07 -24.69
N TYR A 56 13.18 17.77 -24.40
CA TYR A 56 14.46 17.05 -24.43
C TYR A 56 15.16 17.22 -25.79
N ASN A 57 14.48 16.89 -26.90
CA ASN A 57 15.10 16.93 -28.22
C ASN A 57 15.63 18.33 -28.56
N ALA A 58 14.89 19.38 -28.21
CA ALA A 58 15.30 20.77 -28.42
C ALA A 58 16.47 21.19 -27.53
N GLY A 59 16.43 20.83 -26.24
CA GLY A 59 17.49 21.11 -25.28
C GLY A 59 18.79 20.40 -25.65
N HIS A 60 18.70 19.10 -25.91
CA HIS A 60 19.81 18.25 -26.33
C HIS A 60 20.42 18.72 -27.66
N SER A 61 19.60 19.09 -28.65
CA SER A 61 20.07 19.69 -29.90
C SER A 61 20.93 20.94 -29.64
N THR A 62 20.47 21.79 -28.73
CA THR A 62 21.17 23.04 -28.40
C THR A 62 22.48 22.75 -27.67
N ALA A 63 22.49 21.79 -26.74
CA ALA A 63 23.68 21.31 -26.06
C ALA A 63 24.71 20.71 -27.06
N ILE A 64 24.27 19.95 -28.06
CA ILE A 64 25.12 19.45 -29.15
C ILE A 64 25.78 20.60 -29.91
N GLN A 65 25.03 21.65 -30.30
CA GLN A 65 25.62 22.80 -30.99
C GLN A 65 26.66 23.53 -30.13
N LYS A 66 26.39 23.63 -28.82
CA LYS A 66 27.33 24.19 -27.84
C LYS A 66 28.62 23.35 -27.76
N ALA A 67 28.50 22.03 -27.77
CA ALA A 67 29.64 21.10 -27.79
C ALA A 67 30.49 21.26 -29.07
N ILE A 68 29.84 21.39 -30.22
CA ILE A 68 30.51 21.62 -31.52
C ILE A 68 31.31 22.94 -31.48
N SER A 69 30.81 23.96 -30.78
CA SER A 69 31.48 25.26 -30.60
C SER A 69 32.67 25.28 -29.63
N TRP A 70 33.16 24.10 -29.21
CA TRP A 70 34.29 23.91 -28.27
C TRP A 70 33.98 24.27 -26.80
N ASP A 71 32.71 24.35 -26.43
CA ASP A 71 32.30 24.57 -25.04
C ASP A 71 31.66 23.30 -24.47
N LEU A 72 32.50 22.36 -24.03
CA LEU A 72 32.06 21.07 -23.49
C LEU A 72 31.32 21.23 -22.15
N ASP A 73 31.85 22.05 -21.24
CA ASP A 73 31.26 22.26 -19.92
C ASP A 73 29.90 22.96 -20.04
N GLY A 74 29.81 23.99 -20.88
CA GLY A 74 28.54 24.65 -21.19
C GLY A 74 27.55 23.71 -21.88
N ALA A 75 28.02 22.82 -22.75
CA ALA A 75 27.16 21.81 -23.36
C ALA A 75 26.59 20.84 -22.33
N TYR A 76 27.40 20.32 -21.40
CA TYR A 76 26.90 19.45 -20.33
C TYR A 76 25.92 20.17 -19.40
N ALA A 77 26.22 21.41 -19.01
CA ALA A 77 25.31 22.20 -18.18
C ALA A 77 23.94 22.41 -18.85
N MET A 78 23.93 22.66 -20.17
CA MET A 78 22.68 22.73 -20.94
C MET A 78 22.00 21.36 -21.08
N ASN A 79 22.79 20.30 -21.20
CA ASN A 79 22.27 18.95 -21.38
C ASN A 79 21.55 18.44 -20.14
N VAL A 80 22.05 18.75 -18.93
CA VAL A 80 21.38 18.37 -17.68
C VAL A 80 19.95 18.91 -17.62
N PHE A 81 19.70 20.11 -18.14
CA PHE A 81 18.33 20.64 -18.25
C PHE A 81 17.47 19.82 -19.21
N ALA A 82 18.04 19.33 -20.32
CA ALA A 82 17.33 18.45 -21.24
C ALA A 82 17.07 17.08 -20.60
N ASP A 83 18.07 16.51 -19.92
CA ASP A 83 18.02 15.20 -19.28
C ASP A 83 16.94 15.12 -18.20
N HIS A 84 16.60 16.23 -17.53
CA HIS A 84 15.42 16.29 -16.67
C HIS A 84 14.13 15.83 -17.39
N PHE A 85 13.88 16.33 -18.61
CA PHE A 85 12.72 15.91 -19.42
C PHE A 85 12.88 14.50 -20.02
N LEU A 86 14.12 14.01 -20.12
CA LEU A 86 14.39 12.61 -20.46
C LEU A 86 13.98 11.71 -19.30
N GLU A 87 14.35 12.06 -18.07
CA GLU A 87 13.99 11.34 -16.85
C GLU A 87 12.47 11.31 -16.64
N ASP A 88 11.75 12.38 -16.98
CA ASP A 88 10.28 12.40 -16.98
C ASP A 88 9.70 11.32 -17.92
N SER A 89 10.41 10.97 -19.00
CA SER A 89 9.98 9.87 -19.88
C SER A 89 10.13 8.48 -19.22
N PHE A 90 10.82 8.38 -18.09
CA PHE A 90 10.95 7.17 -17.24
C PHE A 90 10.06 7.21 -16.00
N SER A 91 9.12 8.16 -15.91
CA SER A 91 8.11 8.24 -14.86
C SER A 91 6.73 7.93 -15.45
N ALA A 92 6.08 6.88 -14.97
CA ALA A 92 4.83 6.36 -15.55
C ALA A 92 3.71 7.42 -15.66
N GLY A 93 3.53 8.21 -14.60
CA GLY A 93 2.57 9.29 -14.51
C GLY A 93 2.87 10.42 -15.49
N HIS A 94 4.15 10.79 -15.66
CA HIS A 94 4.56 11.78 -16.67
C HIS A 94 4.34 11.27 -18.09
N LEU A 95 4.52 9.97 -18.31
CA LEU A 95 4.40 9.37 -19.64
C LEU A 95 2.95 9.24 -20.11
N ARG A 96 2.02 8.88 -19.21
CA ARG A 96 0.63 8.52 -19.55
C ARG A 96 -0.41 9.61 -19.23
N THR A 97 -0.15 10.51 -18.28
CA THR A 97 -1.15 11.50 -17.87
C THR A 97 -1.38 12.54 -18.98
N PRO A 98 -2.63 12.73 -19.45
CA PRO A 98 -2.94 13.69 -20.51
C PRO A 98 -3.00 15.13 -19.98
N ARG A 99 -1.97 15.59 -19.27
CA ARG A 99 -1.94 16.87 -18.54
C ARG A 99 -2.31 18.06 -19.43
N ARG A 100 -1.79 18.13 -20.66
CA ARG A 100 -2.13 19.20 -21.62
C ARG A 100 -3.60 19.25 -22.01
N LEU A 101 -4.31 18.11 -22.01
CA LEU A 101 -5.75 18.10 -22.29
C LEU A 101 -6.55 18.57 -21.07
N LEU A 102 -6.13 18.17 -19.87
CA LEU A 102 -6.79 18.50 -18.61
C LEU A 102 -6.55 19.96 -18.20
N HIS A 103 -5.34 20.48 -18.42
CA HIS A 103 -4.90 21.83 -18.08
C HIS A 103 -5.38 22.91 -19.08
N LYS A 104 -6.07 22.54 -20.17
CA LYS A 104 -6.70 23.52 -21.08
C LYS A 104 -7.87 24.26 -20.45
N SER A 105 -8.43 23.71 -19.37
CA SER A 105 -9.48 24.35 -18.60
C SER A 105 -8.87 25.15 -17.44
N THR A 106 -9.41 26.32 -17.12
CA THR A 106 -9.08 27.03 -15.86
C THR A 106 -9.67 26.31 -14.63
N ASP A 107 -10.03 25.03 -14.78
CA ASP A 107 -10.70 24.22 -13.79
C ASP A 107 -9.65 23.51 -12.93
N ILE A 108 -9.48 23.99 -11.70
CA ILE A 108 -8.61 23.40 -10.68
C ILE A 108 -8.91 21.91 -10.42
N THR A 109 -10.12 21.44 -10.73
CA THR A 109 -10.50 20.05 -10.54
C THR A 109 -10.03 19.15 -11.68
N ALA A 110 -9.84 19.68 -12.90
CA ALA A 110 -9.19 18.97 -13.99
C ALA A 110 -7.71 18.74 -13.69
N ASP A 111 -7.08 19.73 -13.04
CA ASP A 111 -5.72 19.63 -12.54
C ASP A 111 -5.56 18.61 -11.43
N ALA A 112 -6.50 18.59 -10.48
CA ALA A 112 -6.56 17.55 -9.46
C ALA A 112 -6.73 16.16 -10.07
N CYS A 113 -7.61 16.01 -11.07
CA CYS A 113 -7.79 14.76 -11.81
C CYS A 113 -6.49 14.28 -12.47
N ALA A 114 -5.77 15.18 -13.13
CA ALA A 114 -4.47 14.85 -13.73
C ALA A 114 -3.49 14.37 -12.67
N LYS A 115 -3.44 15.07 -11.52
CA LYS A 115 -2.60 14.70 -10.39
C LYS A 115 -2.93 13.30 -9.85
N TYR A 116 -4.21 12.95 -9.73
CA TYR A 116 -4.60 11.62 -9.25
C TYR A 116 -4.17 10.50 -10.21
N MET A 117 -4.32 10.70 -11.52
CA MET A 117 -3.82 9.73 -12.50
C MET A 117 -2.29 9.63 -12.48
N HIS A 118 -1.61 10.77 -12.42
CA HIS A 118 -0.15 10.84 -12.31
C HIS A 118 0.35 10.05 -11.09
N ASP A 119 -0.22 10.31 -9.92
CA ASP A 119 0.20 9.67 -8.68
C ASP A 119 -0.16 8.17 -8.66
N GLU A 120 -1.29 7.76 -9.24
CA GLU A 120 -1.69 6.34 -9.39
C GLU A 120 -0.69 5.57 -10.25
N ASP A 121 -0.38 6.07 -11.44
CA ASP A 121 0.51 5.40 -12.39
C ASP A 121 1.94 5.30 -11.86
N ASN A 122 2.42 6.35 -11.21
CA ASN A 122 3.74 6.35 -10.58
C ASN A 122 3.85 5.31 -9.47
N ALA A 123 2.79 5.12 -8.68
CA ALA A 123 2.79 4.19 -7.56
C ALA A 123 2.51 2.73 -7.99
N ILE A 124 1.54 2.48 -8.86
CA ILE A 124 1.16 1.12 -9.22
C ILE A 124 2.07 0.58 -10.33
N GLY A 125 2.60 1.47 -11.16
CA GLY A 125 3.39 1.14 -12.33
C GLY A 125 2.52 0.79 -13.54
N ILE A 126 3.13 0.89 -14.73
CA ILE A 126 2.53 0.50 -16.01
C ILE A 126 3.48 -0.43 -16.77
N ASP A 127 2.95 -1.27 -17.64
CA ASP A 127 3.75 -2.04 -18.58
C ASP A 127 4.22 -1.12 -19.71
N ALA A 128 5.54 -1.03 -19.90
CA ALA A 128 6.15 -0.22 -20.92
C ALA A 128 7.12 -1.03 -21.79
N LYS A 129 7.38 -0.54 -23.01
CA LYS A 129 8.32 -1.13 -23.96
C LYS A 129 9.18 -0.09 -24.62
N ASN A 130 10.44 -0.39 -24.87
CA ASN A 130 11.29 0.42 -25.75
C ASN A 130 11.08 0.05 -27.23
N PRO A 131 11.67 0.77 -28.19
CA PRO A 131 11.54 0.45 -29.62
C PRO A 131 12.06 -0.94 -30.01
N ALA A 132 12.96 -1.53 -29.21
CA ALA A 132 13.44 -2.90 -29.42
C ALA A 132 12.46 -3.98 -28.91
N GLY A 133 11.33 -3.59 -28.32
CA GLY A 133 10.30 -4.50 -27.81
C GLY A 133 10.59 -5.08 -26.43
N GLN A 134 11.69 -4.69 -25.78
CA GLN A 134 11.98 -5.08 -24.40
C GLN A 134 10.92 -4.46 -23.50
N SER A 135 10.31 -5.27 -22.62
CA SER A 135 9.18 -4.87 -21.78
C SER A 135 9.58 -4.87 -20.30
N TRP A 136 9.08 -3.90 -19.53
CA TRP A 136 9.29 -3.83 -18.07
C TRP A 136 8.15 -3.09 -17.38
N ALA A 137 8.09 -3.23 -16.06
CA ALA A 137 7.21 -2.43 -15.21
C ALA A 137 7.86 -1.06 -14.97
N LEU A 138 7.22 -0.01 -15.50
CA LEU A 138 7.60 1.38 -15.37
C LEU A 138 6.87 1.98 -14.16
N TYR A 139 7.59 2.31 -13.10
CA TYR A 139 7.09 3.14 -12.01
C TYR A 139 7.55 4.60 -12.22
N GLY A 140 7.26 5.51 -11.29
CA GLY A 140 7.72 6.88 -11.41
C GLY A 140 7.97 7.56 -10.09
N ASP A 141 7.48 8.80 -9.96
CA ASP A 141 7.75 9.67 -8.81
C ASP A 141 7.60 8.92 -7.48
N LYS A 142 8.57 9.15 -6.59
CA LYS A 142 8.71 8.51 -5.27
C LYS A 142 9.05 7.02 -5.30
N ARG A 143 9.27 6.38 -6.44
CA ARG A 143 9.63 4.94 -6.53
C ARG A 143 11.05 4.68 -7.05
N ALA A 144 11.86 5.72 -7.24
CA ALA A 144 13.20 5.63 -7.82
C ALA A 144 14.17 4.71 -7.05
N LEU A 145 13.97 4.55 -5.74
CA LEU A 145 14.83 3.75 -4.86
C LEU A 145 14.21 2.42 -4.44
N ASP A 146 13.02 2.12 -4.94
CA ASP A 146 12.35 0.86 -4.67
C ASP A 146 13.03 -0.25 -5.44
N SER A 147 13.24 -1.40 -4.78
CA SER A 147 13.81 -2.57 -5.44
C SER A 147 13.00 -3.04 -6.65
N VAL A 148 11.69 -2.77 -6.67
CA VAL A 148 10.81 -3.13 -7.79
C VAL A 148 11.02 -2.26 -9.03
N ASN A 149 11.68 -1.12 -8.90
CA ASN A 149 11.93 -0.14 -9.97
C ASN A 149 13.38 -0.17 -10.50
N GLU A 150 14.21 -1.13 -10.06
CA GLU A 150 15.63 -1.18 -10.43
C GLU A 150 15.88 -1.37 -11.95
N ASP A 151 15.04 -2.15 -12.66
CA ASP A 151 15.15 -2.29 -14.12
C ASP A 151 14.89 -0.95 -14.83
N ASN A 152 13.84 -0.24 -14.44
CA ASN A 152 13.53 1.08 -14.98
C ASN A 152 14.64 2.11 -14.69
N LYS A 153 15.15 2.13 -13.45
CA LYS A 153 16.27 2.97 -13.05
C LYS A 153 17.52 2.70 -13.87
N THR A 154 17.85 1.43 -14.10
CA THR A 154 19.00 1.03 -14.93
C THR A 154 18.85 1.58 -16.35
N ARG A 155 17.66 1.43 -16.95
CA ARG A 155 17.37 1.95 -18.30
C ARG A 155 17.42 3.47 -18.37
N CYS A 156 16.96 4.16 -17.33
CA CYS A 156 17.05 5.60 -17.22
C CYS A 156 18.51 6.06 -17.19
N VAL A 157 19.36 5.40 -16.38
CA VAL A 157 20.81 5.66 -16.32
C VAL A 157 21.48 5.40 -17.67
N ASP A 158 21.17 4.28 -18.34
CA ASP A 158 21.69 3.98 -19.68
C ASP A 158 21.32 5.06 -20.69
N SER A 159 20.09 5.58 -20.60
CA SER A 159 19.59 6.65 -21.46
C SER A 159 20.31 7.99 -21.22
N VAL A 160 20.48 8.40 -19.96
CA VAL A 160 21.23 9.62 -19.59
C VAL A 160 22.71 9.47 -19.97
N GLN A 161 23.29 8.29 -19.80
CA GLN A 161 24.66 8.01 -20.24
C GLN A 161 24.80 8.12 -21.76
N ALA A 162 23.82 7.63 -22.53
CA ALA A 162 23.79 7.80 -23.97
C ALA A 162 23.69 9.28 -24.38
N SER A 163 22.87 10.07 -23.69
CA SER A 163 22.77 11.53 -23.85
C SER A 163 24.15 12.20 -23.67
N ALA A 164 24.82 11.94 -22.54
CA ALA A 164 26.15 12.49 -22.25
C ALA A 164 27.23 12.04 -23.27
N ASN A 165 27.17 10.80 -23.74
CA ASN A 165 28.07 10.27 -24.75
C ASN A 165 27.89 10.98 -26.10
N GLU A 166 26.66 11.32 -26.48
CA GLU A 166 26.36 12.07 -27.71
C GLU A 166 26.92 13.49 -27.66
N ILE A 167 26.83 14.17 -26.50
CA ILE A 167 27.48 15.47 -26.28
C ILE A 167 28.99 15.37 -26.48
N TYR A 168 29.63 14.39 -25.84
CA TYR A 168 31.08 14.21 -25.97
C TYR A 168 31.50 13.87 -27.41
N LYS A 169 30.76 12.99 -28.07
CA LYS A 169 31.01 12.62 -29.47
C LYS A 169 30.86 13.83 -30.41
N ALA A 170 29.85 14.67 -30.20
CA ALA A 170 29.68 15.90 -30.97
C ALA A 170 30.83 16.89 -30.71
N TYR A 171 31.28 17.02 -29.46
CA TYR A 171 32.46 17.80 -29.12
C TYR A 171 33.72 17.29 -29.85
N GLN A 172 33.95 15.97 -29.91
CA GLN A 172 35.12 15.42 -30.59
C GLN A 172 35.07 15.52 -32.11
N THR A 173 33.94 15.16 -32.71
CA THR A 173 33.80 15.00 -34.17
C THR A 173 33.37 16.29 -34.87
N LYS A 174 32.84 17.26 -34.13
CA LYS A 174 32.22 18.48 -34.65
C LYS A 174 31.03 18.22 -35.57
N GLN A 175 30.36 17.08 -35.35
CA GLN A 175 29.18 16.67 -36.10
C GLN A 175 28.01 16.47 -35.15
N ALA A 176 26.83 16.92 -35.58
CA ALA A 176 25.58 16.70 -34.86
C ALA A 176 24.89 15.45 -35.43
N PRO A 177 24.48 14.47 -34.59
CA PRO A 177 23.53 13.46 -35.02
C PRO A 177 22.18 14.10 -35.36
N SER A 178 21.45 13.47 -36.28
CA SER A 178 20.05 13.84 -36.53
C SER A 178 19.20 13.59 -35.28
N PRO A 179 18.25 14.46 -34.90
CA PRO A 179 17.37 14.24 -33.74
C PRO A 179 16.56 12.92 -33.81
N ALA A 180 16.28 12.42 -35.00
CA ALA A 180 15.62 11.13 -35.18
C ALA A 180 16.50 9.93 -34.76
N ASN A 181 17.81 10.15 -34.61
CA ASN A 181 18.82 9.13 -34.33
C ASN A 181 19.43 9.29 -32.93
N TYR A 182 18.87 10.13 -32.05
CA TYR A 182 19.35 10.23 -30.66
C TYR A 182 19.24 8.89 -29.96
N GLN A 183 20.36 8.42 -29.42
CA GLN A 183 20.49 7.08 -28.85
C GLN A 183 19.62 6.88 -27.62
N VAL A 184 19.30 7.93 -26.88
CA VAL A 184 18.44 7.86 -25.68
C VAL A 184 17.11 7.16 -25.95
N TRP A 185 16.55 7.34 -27.15
CA TRP A 185 15.26 6.78 -27.51
C TRP A 185 15.30 5.27 -27.74
N THR A 186 16.49 4.66 -27.78
CA THR A 186 16.65 3.20 -27.83
C THR A 186 16.40 2.55 -26.46
N PHE A 187 16.66 3.27 -25.36
CA PHE A 187 16.47 2.80 -23.99
C PHE A 187 15.13 3.22 -23.42
N ALA A 188 14.68 4.42 -23.75
CA ALA A 188 13.45 5.00 -23.24
C ALA A 188 12.20 4.17 -23.62
N PRO A 189 11.17 4.15 -22.74
CA PRO A 189 9.89 3.55 -23.09
C PRO A 189 9.27 4.28 -24.28
N THR A 190 8.32 3.66 -24.98
CA THR A 190 7.56 4.28 -26.08
C THR A 190 6.25 4.83 -25.57
N LEU A 191 5.81 5.98 -26.10
CA LEU A 191 4.47 6.52 -25.80
C LEU A 191 3.36 5.55 -26.18
N GLU A 192 3.56 4.77 -27.26
CA GLU A 192 2.62 3.75 -27.69
C GLU A 192 2.43 2.67 -26.62
N SER A 193 3.51 2.12 -26.07
CA SER A 193 3.42 1.09 -25.03
C SER A 193 2.73 1.60 -23.76
N ALA A 194 3.03 2.82 -23.32
CA ALA A 194 2.41 3.42 -22.15
C ALA A 194 0.90 3.63 -22.31
N ASN A 195 0.45 3.86 -23.54
CA ASN A 195 -0.95 4.05 -23.89
C ASN A 195 -1.66 2.76 -24.33
N ALA A 196 -0.94 1.63 -24.37
CA ALA A 196 -1.53 0.32 -24.66
C ALA A 196 -2.43 -0.16 -23.51
N HIS A 197 -3.00 -1.35 -23.65
CA HIS A 197 -3.78 -1.96 -22.57
C HIS A 197 -2.89 -2.20 -21.34
N GLN A 198 -3.34 -1.70 -20.19
CA GLN A 198 -2.68 -1.81 -18.90
C GLN A 198 -3.58 -2.59 -17.93
N THR A 199 -3.01 -3.19 -16.88
CA THR A 199 -3.78 -3.88 -15.83
C THR A 199 -4.87 -2.98 -15.24
N LEU A 200 -4.53 -1.71 -15.02
CA LEU A 200 -5.47 -0.65 -14.70
C LEU A 200 -5.66 0.28 -15.91
N ALA A 201 -6.84 0.22 -16.52
CA ALA A 201 -7.23 1.17 -17.57
C ALA A 201 -7.08 2.62 -17.10
N THR A 202 -6.61 3.53 -17.95
CA THR A 202 -6.37 4.92 -17.56
C THR A 202 -7.60 5.55 -16.88
N PRO A 203 -7.44 6.28 -15.76
CA PRO A 203 -8.51 7.12 -15.23
C PRO A 203 -9.00 8.11 -16.28
N PHE A 204 -8.10 8.69 -17.08
CA PHE A 204 -8.42 9.60 -18.18
C PHE A 204 -7.67 9.20 -19.44
N THR A 205 -8.36 9.15 -20.58
CA THR A 205 -7.72 8.91 -21.88
C THR A 205 -7.33 10.22 -22.55
N PHE A 206 -6.45 10.15 -23.55
CA PHE A 206 -6.15 11.27 -24.44
C PHE A 206 -7.34 11.70 -25.34
N LYS A 207 -8.50 11.04 -25.21
CA LYS A 207 -9.77 11.44 -25.82
C LYS A 207 -10.70 12.18 -24.86
N ASN A 208 -10.23 12.49 -23.64
CA ASN A 208 -11.05 13.04 -22.56
C ASN A 208 -12.22 12.13 -22.16
N GLU A 209 -11.97 10.82 -22.15
CA GLU A 209 -12.92 9.80 -21.68
C GLU A 209 -12.40 9.23 -20.36
N ARG A 210 -13.31 8.92 -19.42
CA ARG A 210 -12.99 8.24 -18.16
C ARG A 210 -13.37 6.76 -18.26
N ARG A 211 -12.73 5.93 -17.42
CA ARG A 211 -13.12 4.52 -17.22
C ARG A 211 -14.60 4.31 -16.83
N LYS A 212 -15.29 5.34 -16.31
CA LYS A 212 -16.75 5.36 -16.06
C LYS A 212 -17.46 6.23 -17.10
N THR A 213 -18.57 5.73 -17.65
CA THR A 213 -19.54 6.53 -18.41
C THR A 213 -20.26 7.49 -17.46
N ASP A 214 -20.38 8.77 -17.84
CA ASP A 214 -20.88 9.92 -17.05
C ASP A 214 -19.98 10.36 -15.88
N TRP A 215 -19.20 11.41 -16.11
CA TRP A 215 -18.30 11.97 -15.11
C TRP A 215 -18.05 13.47 -15.33
N TRP A 216 -17.71 14.17 -14.24
CA TRP A 216 -17.23 15.55 -14.25
C TRP A 216 -15.91 15.63 -13.49
N PHE A 217 -15.05 16.61 -13.80
CA PHE A 217 -13.77 16.78 -13.11
C PHE A 217 -13.95 16.92 -11.59
N TRP A 218 -14.88 17.77 -11.16
CA TRP A 218 -15.15 18.00 -9.74
C TRP A 218 -15.60 16.73 -9.00
N SER A 219 -16.57 15.98 -9.54
CA SER A 219 -17.08 14.78 -8.86
C SER A 219 -16.02 13.69 -8.78
N THR A 220 -15.18 13.60 -9.81
CA THR A 220 -14.06 12.65 -9.85
C THR A 220 -12.98 13.02 -8.84
N ALA A 221 -12.55 14.29 -8.81
CA ALA A 221 -11.57 14.76 -7.84
C ALA A 221 -12.06 14.57 -6.40
N LEU A 222 -13.35 14.80 -6.15
CA LEU A 222 -13.96 14.55 -4.84
C LEU A 222 -13.93 13.06 -4.48
N GLU A 223 -14.33 12.16 -5.39
CA GLU A 223 -14.30 10.70 -5.19
C GLU A 223 -12.88 10.20 -4.88
N CYS A 224 -11.88 10.63 -5.67
CA CYS A 224 -10.47 10.29 -5.42
C CYS A 224 -10.01 10.78 -4.04
N LYS A 225 -10.39 12.00 -3.66
CA LYS A 225 -10.04 12.59 -2.36
C LYS A 225 -10.69 11.87 -1.18
N THR A 226 -11.96 11.48 -1.28
CA THR A 226 -12.72 10.94 -0.14
C THR A 226 -12.67 9.43 -0.01
N SER A 227 -12.34 8.70 -1.07
CA SER A 227 -12.32 7.23 -1.06
C SER A 227 -11.15 6.63 -0.26
N GLY A 228 -10.06 7.39 -0.11
CA GLY A 228 -8.83 6.93 0.51
C GLY A 228 -7.95 6.02 -0.38
N TRP A 229 -8.39 5.68 -1.59
CA TRP A 229 -7.63 4.84 -2.53
C TRP A 229 -6.38 5.52 -3.08
N TRP A 230 -6.39 6.85 -3.17
CA TRP A 230 -5.24 7.68 -3.58
C TRP A 230 -4.41 8.17 -2.38
N ASN A 231 -4.71 7.71 -1.17
CA ASN A 231 -3.84 7.96 -0.03
C ASN A 231 -2.57 7.12 -0.16
N TYR A 232 -1.44 7.70 0.20
CA TYR A 232 -0.18 6.99 0.18
C TYR A 232 -0.10 5.99 1.35
N PRO A 233 0.41 4.75 1.15
CA PRO A 233 0.85 4.18 -0.14
C PRO A 233 -0.33 3.80 -1.03
N ILE A 234 -0.28 4.25 -2.30
CA ILE A 234 -1.28 3.87 -3.32
C ILE A 234 -0.93 2.46 -3.79
N THR A 235 -1.90 1.54 -3.73
CA THR A 235 -1.72 0.16 -4.19
C THR A 235 -2.82 -0.26 -5.15
N ILE A 236 -2.52 -1.24 -6.01
CA ILE A 236 -3.51 -1.80 -6.95
C ILE A 236 -4.74 -2.39 -6.27
N ASN A 237 -4.60 -2.80 -5.00
CA ASN A 237 -5.68 -3.37 -4.20
C ASN A 237 -6.37 -2.32 -3.31
N GLY A 238 -6.05 -1.03 -3.48
CA GLY A 238 -6.58 0.05 -2.66
C GLY A 238 -6.03 0.04 -1.22
N LEU A 239 -6.83 0.58 -0.30
CA LEU A 239 -6.58 0.41 1.14
C LEU A 239 -6.64 -1.08 1.47
N GLN A 240 -5.49 -1.68 1.82
CA GLN A 240 -5.48 -2.99 2.45
C GLN A 240 -6.20 -2.87 3.79
N ASN A 241 -7.49 -3.18 3.84
CA ASN A 241 -8.25 -3.20 5.09
C ASN A 241 -8.00 -4.50 5.89
N ILE A 242 -7.26 -5.44 5.32
CA ILE A 242 -7.00 -6.77 5.88
C ILE A 242 -5.51 -7.05 5.77
N ILE A 243 -4.86 -7.39 6.89
CA ILE A 243 -3.46 -7.82 6.87
C ILE A 243 -3.39 -9.18 6.14
N PRO A 244 -2.48 -9.38 5.17
CA PRO A 244 -2.25 -10.70 4.62
C PRO A 244 -1.98 -11.71 5.75
N TRP A 245 -2.65 -12.86 5.72
CA TRP A 245 -2.57 -13.87 6.79
C TRP A 245 -3.17 -13.43 8.13
N SER A 246 -4.09 -12.44 8.13
CA SER A 246 -4.85 -12.09 9.32
C SER A 246 -5.49 -13.32 9.94
N ALA A 247 -5.40 -13.43 11.26
CA ALA A 247 -6.23 -14.34 12.01
C ALA A 247 -7.70 -13.95 11.81
N VAL A 248 -8.56 -14.94 11.61
CA VAL A 248 -10.00 -14.74 11.39
C VAL A 248 -10.76 -15.47 12.48
N ALA A 249 -11.73 -14.79 13.08
CA ALA A 249 -12.73 -15.41 13.95
C ALA A 249 -14.10 -15.29 13.30
N VAL A 250 -14.91 -16.35 13.39
CA VAL A 250 -16.24 -16.39 12.80
C VAL A 250 -17.25 -16.80 13.86
N THR A 251 -18.36 -16.07 13.94
CA THR A 251 -19.50 -16.44 14.78
C THR A 251 -20.75 -16.48 13.93
N THR A 252 -21.58 -17.53 14.10
CA THR A 252 -22.86 -17.67 13.40
C THR A 252 -24.00 -17.75 14.41
N LEU A 253 -25.03 -16.92 14.23
CA LEU A 253 -26.24 -16.95 15.05
C LEU A 253 -27.25 -17.95 14.47
N ARG A 254 -27.32 -17.98 13.15
CA ARG A 254 -28.22 -18.80 12.33
C ARG A 254 -27.51 -19.12 11.02
N VAL A 255 -28.06 -20.06 10.26
CA VAL A 255 -27.48 -20.54 8.99
C VAL A 255 -27.22 -19.42 7.97
N TRP A 256 -27.88 -18.27 8.10
CA TRP A 256 -27.81 -17.14 7.16
C TRP A 256 -27.14 -15.89 7.73
N HIS A 257 -26.71 -15.93 9.00
CA HIS A 257 -26.18 -14.75 9.69
C HIS A 257 -24.77 -15.02 10.22
N ILE A 258 -23.77 -14.45 9.53
CA ILE A 258 -22.35 -14.70 9.76
C ILE A 258 -21.67 -13.39 10.13
N HIS A 259 -20.86 -13.41 11.18
CA HIS A 259 -19.94 -12.33 11.51
C HIS A 259 -18.51 -12.83 11.38
N VAL A 260 -17.68 -12.05 10.70
CA VAL A 260 -16.27 -12.33 10.45
C VAL A 260 -15.46 -11.22 11.07
N PHE A 261 -14.57 -11.57 11.99
CA PHE A 261 -13.66 -10.66 12.67
C PHE A 261 -12.25 -10.88 12.18
N TYR A 262 -11.53 -9.80 11.85
CA TYR A 262 -10.18 -9.84 11.31
C TYR A 262 -9.40 -8.58 11.68
N GLN A 263 -8.09 -8.60 11.48
CA GLN A 263 -7.20 -7.50 11.86
C GLN A 263 -6.99 -6.50 10.72
N GLN A 264 -6.98 -5.21 11.04
CA GLN A 264 -6.58 -4.15 10.11
C GLN A 264 -5.09 -3.82 10.24
N PRO A 265 -4.41 -3.34 9.18
CA PRO A 265 -2.96 -3.06 9.24
C PRO A 265 -2.48 -2.06 10.28
N GLY A 266 -3.36 -1.16 10.76
CA GLY A 266 -3.06 -0.23 11.85
C GLY A 266 -3.24 -0.80 13.27
N GLY A 267 -3.52 -2.09 13.41
CA GLY A 267 -3.92 -2.70 14.68
C GLY A 267 -5.42 -2.53 14.96
N GLY A 268 -5.97 -3.35 15.87
CA GLY A 268 -7.41 -3.41 16.14
C GLY A 268 -8.16 -4.45 15.28
N ILE A 269 -9.40 -4.74 15.69
CA ILE A 269 -10.26 -5.77 15.09
C ILE A 269 -11.41 -5.11 14.34
N LEU A 270 -11.59 -5.50 13.08
CA LEU A 270 -12.74 -5.15 12.24
C LEU A 270 -13.77 -6.28 12.25
N GLN A 271 -15.02 -5.93 11.96
CA GLN A 271 -16.13 -6.86 11.80
C GLN A 271 -16.75 -6.68 10.41
N SER A 272 -16.98 -7.79 9.71
CA SER A 272 -17.88 -7.87 8.56
C SER A 272 -19.08 -8.74 8.90
N GLU A 273 -20.24 -8.41 8.34
CA GLU A 273 -21.50 -9.10 8.59
C GLU A 273 -22.13 -9.55 7.26
N HIS A 274 -22.70 -10.75 7.29
CA HIS A 274 -23.50 -11.31 6.20
C HIS A 274 -24.88 -11.70 6.74
N LEU A 275 -25.90 -10.93 6.39
CA LEU A 275 -27.31 -11.20 6.73
C LEU A 275 -28.14 -11.45 5.46
N ASP A 276 -27.94 -10.63 4.41
CA ASP A 276 -28.57 -10.73 3.09
C ASP A 276 -27.59 -10.23 1.99
N GLY A 277 -26.32 -10.63 2.12
CA GLY A 277 -25.18 -10.06 1.41
C GLY A 277 -24.16 -9.44 2.37
N TRP A 278 -22.95 -9.21 1.88
CA TRP A 278 -21.84 -8.70 2.69
C TRP A 278 -21.94 -7.20 2.92
N ARG A 279 -21.91 -6.77 4.19
CA ARG A 279 -21.79 -5.37 4.61
C ARG A 279 -20.74 -5.26 5.73
N GLY A 280 -19.93 -4.19 5.76
CA GLY A 280 -18.91 -3.98 6.81
C GLY A 280 -17.60 -3.35 6.33
N GLY A 281 -16.57 -3.37 7.20
CA GLY A 281 -15.22 -2.81 6.93
C GLY A 281 -14.83 -1.57 7.74
N GLY A 282 -15.65 -1.15 8.71
CA GLY A 282 -15.33 -0.10 9.69
C GLY A 282 -15.52 -0.59 11.14
N PRO A 283 -15.22 0.22 12.16
CA PRO A 283 -15.53 -0.13 13.55
C PRO A 283 -17.03 -0.44 13.69
N SER A 284 -17.33 -1.63 14.22
CA SER A 284 -18.67 -2.23 14.29
C SER A 284 -19.70 -1.25 14.86
N LYS A 285 -20.74 -0.94 14.08
CA LYS A 285 -21.94 -0.24 14.55
C LYS A 285 -23.04 -1.29 14.71
N ASP A 286 -23.33 -1.61 15.97
CA ASP A 286 -24.48 -2.38 16.46
C ASP A 286 -24.59 -3.85 16.02
N PRO A 287 -23.81 -4.76 16.65
CA PRO A 287 -24.07 -6.19 16.58
C PRO A 287 -25.48 -6.55 17.09
N ILE A 288 -26.21 -7.39 16.34
CA ILE A 288 -27.54 -7.96 16.70
C ILE A 288 -27.42 -9.05 17.79
N PHE A 289 -26.23 -9.26 18.35
CA PHE A 289 -26.00 -10.21 19.45
C PHE A 289 -26.35 -9.60 20.81
N ASN A 290 -26.91 -10.42 21.70
CA ASN A 290 -26.99 -10.06 23.12
C ASN A 290 -25.60 -9.92 23.76
N ALA A 291 -24.63 -10.75 23.32
CA ALA A 291 -23.23 -10.61 23.68
C ALA A 291 -22.29 -11.26 22.65
N VAL A 292 -21.12 -10.65 22.41
CA VAL A 292 -20.00 -11.22 21.63
C VAL A 292 -18.72 -11.09 22.44
N ARG A 293 -17.82 -12.07 22.33
CA ARG A 293 -16.48 -12.01 22.93
C ARG A 293 -15.44 -12.36 21.89
N VAL A 294 -14.42 -11.51 21.77
CA VAL A 294 -13.27 -11.71 20.89
C VAL A 294 -12.02 -11.79 21.75
N TYR A 295 -11.21 -12.82 21.53
CA TYR A 295 -9.97 -13.05 22.25
C TYR A 295 -8.78 -12.78 21.32
N TYR A 296 -7.78 -12.07 21.83
CA TYR A 296 -6.59 -11.70 21.07
C TYR A 296 -5.37 -11.60 21.99
N LEU A 297 -4.19 -11.53 21.39
CA LEU A 297 -2.95 -11.21 22.10
C LEU A 297 -2.61 -9.75 21.83
N ASP A 298 -2.25 -8.99 22.87
CA ASP A 298 -1.70 -7.65 22.69
C ASP A 298 -0.24 -7.67 22.23
N GLU A 299 0.35 -6.48 22.07
CA GLU A 299 1.74 -6.30 21.63
C GLU A 299 2.76 -6.93 22.58
N GLN A 300 2.38 -7.19 23.83
CA GLN A 300 3.23 -7.81 24.86
C GLN A 300 2.91 -9.30 25.06
N TYR A 301 2.04 -9.87 24.21
CA TYR A 301 1.57 -11.25 24.22
C TYR A 301 0.73 -11.62 25.45
N PHE A 302 0.05 -10.64 26.07
CA PHE A 302 -0.97 -10.95 27.06
C PHE A 302 -2.29 -11.29 26.39
N LEU A 303 -2.96 -12.31 26.93
CA LEU A 303 -4.29 -12.71 26.50
C LEU A 303 -5.32 -11.66 26.94
N GLN A 304 -5.99 -11.07 25.95
CA GLN A 304 -7.00 -10.05 26.13
C GLN A 304 -8.38 -10.54 25.70
N GLU A 305 -9.40 -9.86 26.20
CA GLU A 305 -10.79 -10.07 25.84
C GLU A 305 -11.43 -8.73 25.46
N TYR A 306 -12.18 -8.71 24.35
CA TYR A 306 -13.01 -7.59 23.96
C TYR A 306 -14.46 -8.06 23.85
N CYS A 307 -15.33 -7.45 24.65
CA CYS A 307 -16.73 -7.83 24.80
C CYS A 307 -17.63 -6.83 24.10
N TYR A 308 -18.69 -7.33 23.48
CA TYR A 308 -19.88 -6.56 23.15
C TYR A 308 -21.04 -7.09 23.98
N SER A 309 -21.92 -6.20 24.42
CA SER A 309 -23.21 -6.56 25.03
C SER A 309 -24.28 -5.63 24.49
N ALA A 310 -25.42 -6.19 24.09
CA ALA A 310 -26.59 -5.41 23.65
C ALA A 310 -27.06 -4.45 24.75
N ASP A 311 -26.98 -4.86 26.02
CA ASP A 311 -27.39 -4.04 27.16
C ASP A 311 -26.54 -2.76 27.29
N GLN A 312 -25.26 -2.84 26.89
CA GLN A 312 -24.36 -1.68 26.90
C GLN A 312 -24.34 -0.94 25.55
N GLY A 313 -24.85 -1.55 24.48
CA GLY A 313 -24.83 -0.99 23.12
C GLY A 313 -23.43 -0.63 22.62
N ARG A 314 -22.37 -1.20 23.20
CA ARG A 314 -20.98 -0.86 22.87
C ARG A 314 -20.02 -2.01 23.15
N TRP A 315 -18.86 -1.91 22.52
CA TRP A 315 -17.72 -2.75 22.84
C TRP A 315 -16.95 -2.22 24.05
N PHE A 316 -16.39 -3.12 24.87
CA PHE A 316 -15.61 -2.79 26.07
C PHE A 316 -14.57 -3.88 26.38
N PRO A 317 -13.46 -3.54 27.08
CA PRO A 317 -12.50 -4.54 27.56
C PRO A 317 -13.15 -5.52 28.53
N GLY A 318 -12.89 -6.82 28.32
CA GLY A 318 -13.35 -7.89 29.21
C GLY A 318 -12.44 -8.12 30.41
N GLU A 319 -12.89 -8.90 31.37
CA GLU A 319 -12.17 -9.15 32.63
C GLU A 319 -10.97 -10.09 32.45
N LEU A 320 -10.92 -10.88 31.37
CA LEU A 320 -9.82 -11.82 31.13
C LEU A 320 -8.44 -11.14 31.08
N GLY A 321 -8.38 -9.91 30.55
CA GLY A 321 -7.14 -9.14 30.45
C GLY A 321 -6.49 -8.86 31.82
N GLY A 322 -7.30 -8.79 32.89
CA GLY A 322 -6.82 -8.61 34.25
C GLY A 322 -6.15 -9.85 34.86
N MET A 323 -6.16 -11.00 34.18
CA MET A 323 -5.45 -12.19 34.63
C MET A 323 -3.95 -12.18 34.28
N GLU A 324 -3.50 -11.21 33.47
CA GLU A 324 -2.08 -11.05 33.06
C GLU A 324 -1.46 -12.34 32.50
N ILE A 325 -2.24 -13.10 31.73
CA ILE A 325 -1.81 -14.37 31.15
C ILE A 325 -0.90 -14.09 29.96
N ARG A 326 0.40 -14.39 30.11
CA ARG A 326 1.37 -14.23 29.03
C ARG A 326 1.46 -15.48 28.16
N ALA A 327 0.97 -15.39 26.94
CA ALA A 327 0.99 -16.48 25.97
C ALA A 327 2.37 -16.61 25.29
N ALA A 328 2.66 -17.81 24.75
CA ALA A 328 3.82 -18.01 23.91
C ALA A 328 3.75 -17.11 22.66
N THR A 329 4.90 -16.68 22.14
CA THR A 329 4.99 -15.76 20.98
C THR A 329 4.54 -16.39 19.66
N ASN A 330 3.90 -17.53 19.66
CA ASN A 330 3.32 -18.18 18.50
C ASN A 330 2.03 -18.93 18.87
N ALA A 331 1.45 -18.58 20.02
CA ALA A 331 0.24 -19.21 20.52
C ALA A 331 -0.96 -18.83 19.64
N SER A 332 -1.75 -19.84 19.27
CA SER A 332 -3.12 -19.66 18.80
C SER A 332 -4.08 -19.61 20.00
N ILE A 333 -5.28 -19.06 19.77
CA ILE A 333 -6.35 -19.00 20.78
C ILE A 333 -7.54 -19.80 20.26
N ALA A 334 -8.14 -20.64 21.10
CA ALA A 334 -9.44 -21.24 20.83
C ALA A 334 -10.40 -20.87 21.95
N ALA A 335 -11.66 -20.62 21.60
CA ALA A 335 -12.69 -20.34 22.60
C ALA A 335 -13.99 -21.06 22.26
N MET A 336 -14.67 -21.50 23.32
CA MET A 336 -16.00 -22.09 23.24
C MET A 336 -16.88 -21.57 24.36
N GLN A 337 -18.18 -21.51 24.08
CA GLN A 337 -19.21 -21.21 25.05
C GLN A 337 -20.17 -22.39 25.16
N TYR A 338 -20.69 -22.63 26.35
CA TYR A 338 -21.79 -23.57 26.59
C TYR A 338 -22.68 -23.09 27.75
N THR A 339 -23.86 -23.67 27.89
CA THR A 339 -24.85 -23.33 28.93
C THR A 339 -25.37 -24.61 29.58
N TYR A 340 -25.48 -24.64 30.92
CA TYR A 340 -26.11 -25.75 31.63
C TYR A 340 -27.63 -25.56 31.78
N VAL A 341 -28.33 -26.65 32.10
CA VAL A 341 -29.78 -26.69 32.37
C VAL A 341 -30.17 -25.76 33.53
N GLU A 342 -29.28 -25.55 34.49
CA GLU A 342 -29.48 -24.67 35.66
C GLU A 342 -29.34 -23.17 35.34
N GLY A 343 -29.02 -22.82 34.09
CA GLY A 343 -28.81 -21.45 33.65
C GLY A 343 -27.38 -20.96 33.89
N GLY A 344 -26.95 -20.00 33.07
CA GLY A 344 -25.60 -19.42 33.13
C GLY A 344 -24.78 -19.66 31.87
N VAL A 345 -23.94 -18.68 31.54
CA VAL A 345 -23.00 -18.75 30.42
C VAL A 345 -21.65 -19.22 30.96
N HIS A 346 -21.12 -20.27 30.35
CA HIS A 346 -19.81 -20.84 30.66
C HIS A 346 -18.90 -20.70 29.45
N ILE A 347 -17.67 -20.27 29.69
CA ILE A 347 -16.69 -20.02 28.63
C ILE A 347 -15.41 -20.78 28.94
N ARG A 348 -14.81 -21.37 27.92
CA ARG A 348 -13.45 -21.92 27.97
C ARG A 348 -12.61 -21.26 26.90
N VAL A 349 -11.45 -20.75 27.30
CA VAL A 349 -10.43 -20.20 26.41
C VAL A 349 -9.17 -21.03 26.54
N TYR A 350 -8.57 -21.40 25.42
CA TYR A 350 -7.37 -22.20 25.36
C TYR A 350 -6.27 -21.42 24.65
N CYS A 351 -5.09 -21.31 25.27
CA CYS A 351 -3.89 -20.78 24.62
C CYS A 351 -2.63 -21.45 25.18
N GLN A 352 -1.52 -21.38 24.44
CA GLN A 352 -0.22 -21.85 24.92
C GLN A 352 0.41 -20.80 25.83
N GLU A 353 0.67 -21.14 27.09
CA GLU A 353 1.30 -20.22 28.05
C GLU A 353 2.83 -20.19 27.86
N LEU A 354 3.44 -18.99 27.90
CA LEU A 354 4.87 -18.82 27.66
C LEU A 354 5.72 -19.54 28.70
N ALA A 355 5.34 -19.43 29.98
CA ALA A 355 6.13 -19.95 31.09
C ALA A 355 6.25 -21.48 31.08
N SER A 356 5.19 -22.20 30.70
CA SER A 356 5.18 -23.66 30.71
C SER A 356 5.29 -24.29 29.32
N GLY A 357 5.11 -23.51 28.24
CA GLY A 357 5.02 -24.02 26.87
C GLY A 357 3.84 -24.96 26.62
N ALA A 358 2.88 -25.05 27.56
CA ALA A 358 1.77 -25.99 27.50
C ALA A 358 0.48 -25.27 27.14
N ILE A 359 -0.47 -25.99 26.51
CA ILE A 359 -1.83 -25.49 26.34
C ILE A 359 -2.49 -25.43 27.72
N LYS A 360 -3.01 -24.27 28.07
CA LYS A 360 -3.76 -24.01 29.31
C LYS A 360 -5.20 -23.68 28.97
N GLU A 361 -6.09 -24.06 29.88
CA GLU A 361 -7.50 -23.70 29.85
C GLU A 361 -7.75 -22.56 30.84
N PHE A 362 -8.55 -21.60 30.44
CA PHE A 362 -9.05 -20.50 31.26
C PHE A 362 -10.57 -20.55 31.21
N CYS A 363 -11.18 -20.58 32.39
CA CYS A 363 -12.59 -20.82 32.57
C CYS A 363 -13.25 -19.52 33.02
N ASN A 364 -14.37 -19.15 32.39
CA ASN A 364 -15.32 -18.21 32.97
C ASN A 364 -16.58 -18.99 33.35
N ASP A 365 -16.82 -19.15 34.65
CA ASP A 365 -18.07 -19.71 35.16
C ASP A 365 -18.77 -18.63 35.98
N LEU A 366 -20.05 -18.40 35.67
CA LEU A 366 -20.89 -17.40 36.34
C LEU A 366 -20.26 -15.99 36.35
N GLY A 367 -19.58 -15.63 35.26
CA GLY A 367 -18.96 -14.31 35.08
C GLY A 367 -17.55 -14.20 35.65
N ARG A 368 -17.01 -15.20 36.37
CA ARG A 368 -15.70 -15.12 37.00
C ARG A 368 -14.65 -15.94 36.27
N TRP A 369 -13.52 -15.31 35.96
CA TRP A 369 -12.38 -15.97 35.33
C TRP A 369 -11.46 -16.68 36.32
N PHE A 370 -11.01 -17.87 35.96
CA PHE A 370 -10.02 -18.65 36.72
C PHE A 370 -9.24 -19.60 35.79
N ARG A 371 -8.09 -20.10 36.26
CA ARG A 371 -7.29 -21.09 35.53
C ARG A 371 -7.90 -22.49 35.70
N GLY A 372 -8.10 -23.21 34.59
CA GLY A 372 -8.57 -24.59 34.61
C GLY A 372 -7.50 -25.54 35.14
N ASP A 373 -7.94 -26.61 35.83
CA ASP A 373 -7.07 -27.64 36.36
C ASP A 373 -6.83 -28.74 35.30
N PRO A 374 -5.59 -29.03 34.89
CA PRO A 374 -5.32 -30.15 33.98
C PRO A 374 -5.75 -31.51 34.55
N SER A 375 -5.87 -31.65 35.87
CA SER A 375 -6.17 -32.91 36.54
C SER A 375 -7.67 -33.23 36.65
N SER A 376 -8.58 -32.28 36.41
CA SER A 376 -10.01 -32.53 36.56
C SER A 376 -10.63 -33.32 35.40
N ARG A 377 -9.95 -33.46 34.24
CA ARG A 377 -10.52 -34.14 33.06
C ARG A 377 -10.82 -35.63 33.28
N SER A 378 -10.22 -36.30 34.26
CA SER A 378 -10.51 -37.70 34.58
C SER A 378 -11.72 -37.92 35.48
N GLN A 379 -12.25 -36.90 36.18
CA GLN A 379 -13.46 -37.04 37.02
C GLN A 379 -14.77 -36.63 36.33
N TRP A 380 -14.69 -35.94 35.18
CA TRP A 380 -15.86 -35.35 34.53
C TRP A 380 -16.68 -36.33 33.66
N LEU A 381 -16.08 -37.43 33.18
CA LEU A 381 -16.81 -38.45 32.38
C LEU A 381 -17.47 -39.55 33.21
N GLU A 382 -17.12 -39.71 34.49
CA GLU A 382 -17.59 -40.84 35.31
C GLU A 382 -18.63 -40.47 36.38
N SER A 383 -18.82 -39.18 36.72
CA SER A 383 -19.58 -38.82 37.94
C SER A 383 -21.02 -38.35 37.75
N ARG A 384 -21.55 -38.18 36.53
CA ARG A 384 -22.99 -37.84 36.35
C ARG A 384 -23.61 -38.61 35.19
N GLY A 385 -24.35 -39.65 35.54
CA GLY A 385 -25.16 -40.42 34.61
C GLY A 385 -26.30 -39.60 33.98
N GLY A 386 -26.51 -39.84 32.69
CA GLY A 386 -27.82 -39.81 32.03
C GLY A 386 -28.67 -38.55 32.21
N GLY A 387 -28.28 -37.44 31.57
CA GLY A 387 -29.17 -36.31 31.31
C GLY A 387 -28.89 -35.77 29.92
N LEU A 388 -29.89 -35.81 29.03
CA LEU A 388 -29.82 -35.30 27.66
C LEU A 388 -29.37 -33.82 27.65
N LEU A 389 -28.18 -33.58 27.10
CA LEU A 389 -27.71 -32.25 26.72
C LEU A 389 -28.56 -31.78 25.52
N GLU A 390 -29.32 -30.70 25.70
CA GLU A 390 -29.93 -30.00 24.57
C GLU A 390 -28.85 -29.13 23.91
N GLU A 391 -28.21 -29.65 22.86
CA GLU A 391 -27.23 -28.89 22.05
C GLU A 391 -27.94 -27.73 21.34
N ARG A 392 -27.76 -26.51 21.86
CA ARG A 392 -27.89 -25.30 21.04
C ARG A 392 -26.54 -25.02 20.39
N SER A 393 -26.57 -24.78 19.08
CA SER A 393 -25.44 -24.72 18.14
C SER A 393 -24.10 -24.22 18.72
N PRO A 394 -22.98 -24.91 18.44
CA PRO A 394 -21.67 -24.45 18.87
C PRO A 394 -21.23 -23.22 18.08
N ALA A 395 -21.07 -22.08 18.76
CA ALA A 395 -20.24 -20.99 18.27
C ALA A 395 -18.77 -21.39 18.47
N THR A 396 -18.22 -22.14 17.50
CA THR A 396 -16.82 -22.57 17.52
C THR A 396 -15.94 -21.45 16.97
N CYS A 397 -15.19 -20.77 17.85
CA CYS A 397 -14.15 -19.83 17.43
C CYS A 397 -12.80 -20.58 17.41
N LEU A 398 -12.39 -21.04 16.23
CA LEU A 398 -11.05 -21.57 15.98
C LEU A 398 -10.20 -20.45 15.36
N LEU A 399 -9.25 -19.89 16.12
CA LEU A 399 -8.12 -19.18 15.50
C LEU A 399 -7.04 -20.23 15.23
N SER A 400 -6.69 -20.43 13.96
CA SER A 400 -5.47 -21.16 13.60
C SER A 400 -4.58 -20.32 12.69
N ASP A 401 -3.39 -20.04 13.22
CA ASP A 401 -2.09 -20.36 12.60
C ASP A 401 -1.10 -19.21 12.32
N ARG A 402 0.16 -19.58 12.61
CA ARG A 402 1.48 -19.17 12.13
C ARG A 402 1.82 -17.67 12.01
N ARG A 403 2.35 -17.20 13.15
CA ARG A 403 3.31 -16.10 13.38
C ARG A 403 2.68 -14.77 13.80
N PRO A 404 3.07 -14.23 14.96
CA PRO A 404 2.89 -12.83 15.25
C PRO A 404 4.10 -12.02 14.79
N PHE A 405 3.75 -10.84 14.27
CA PHE A 405 4.53 -9.62 14.08
C PHE A 405 5.81 -9.69 13.23
N TYR A 406 5.80 -8.81 12.22
CA TYR A 406 6.87 -8.50 11.28
C TYR A 406 8.23 -8.30 12.00
N GLN A 407 9.07 -9.32 12.05
CA GLN A 407 10.52 -9.15 12.09
C GLN A 407 11.05 -9.42 10.68
N ARG A 408 11.58 -8.38 10.03
CA ARG A 408 12.52 -8.53 8.90
C ARG A 408 13.74 -9.30 9.40
N ALA A 409 13.70 -10.62 9.29
CA ALA A 409 14.90 -11.44 9.37
C ALA A 409 15.56 -11.46 7.99
N LEU A 410 16.54 -10.58 7.81
CA LEU A 410 17.58 -10.68 6.78
C LEU A 410 18.22 -12.07 6.85
N HIS A 411 17.90 -12.94 5.90
CA HIS A 411 18.67 -14.16 5.70
C HIS A 411 19.96 -13.79 4.96
N ARG A 412 21.01 -13.48 5.73
CA ARG A 412 22.39 -13.60 5.27
C ARG A 412 22.66 -15.08 5.01
N ARG A 413 22.78 -15.48 3.74
CA ARG A 413 23.65 -16.60 3.40
C ARG A 413 25.06 -16.04 3.22
N THR A 414 25.90 -16.30 4.22
CA THR A 414 27.34 -16.29 4.07
C THR A 414 27.79 -17.64 3.52
N ARG A 415 28.60 -17.55 2.46
CA ARG A 415 29.27 -18.58 1.65
C ARG A 415 28.44 -19.24 0.57
#